data_AF-A0A7Y6PHJ9-F1
#
_entry.id   AF-A0A7Y6PHJ9-F1
#
_cell.length_a   1.000
_cell.length_b   1.000
_cell.length_c   1.000
_cell.angle_alpha   90.00
_cell.angle_beta   90.00
_cell.angle_gamma   90.00
#
_symmetry.space_group_name_H-M   'P 1'
#
loop_
_entity.id
_entity.type
_entity.pdbx_description
1 polymer ?
#
loop_
_entity_poly.entity_id
_entity_poly.type
_entity_poly.pdbx_seq_one_letter_code
_entity_poly.pdbx_strand_id
1 'polypeptide(L)'
;YEIEGEGVGAQGIYLVKVTVIQKKSKLDVDVIKKCAVHGVLFKGFSSQTSRTRQKPLAGSMVVEQQHQDYFDVFFQKGGSYMNFANMVGENLSVVKMGKQYRISAVVSVAKDALYQELVSAGVIKGLNNGF
;
A
#
# COMPACT_ATOMS: atom_id res chain seq x y z
N TYR A 1 0.46 -7.88 7.81
CA TYR A 1 1.61 -6.98 7.56
C TYR A 1 1.40 -5.68 8.34
N GLU A 2 2.48 -4.98 8.63
CA GLU A 2 2.48 -3.64 9.22
C GLU A 2 2.80 -2.63 8.12
N ILE A 3 2.25 -1.42 8.24
CA ILE A 3 2.49 -0.31 7.33
C ILE A 3 2.65 0.96 8.14
N GLU A 4 3.74 1.68 7.90
CA GLU A 4 4.10 2.92 8.57
C GLU A 4 4.57 3.93 7.53
N GLY A 5 4.35 5.22 7.79
CA GLY A 5 4.83 6.29 6.91
C GLY A 5 6.32 6.56 7.15
N GLU A 6 7.11 6.57 6.08
CA GLU A 6 8.54 6.89 6.10
C GLU A 6 8.81 8.28 5.54
N GLY A 7 8.33 9.29 6.27
CA GLY A 7 8.49 10.69 5.88
C GLY A 7 7.46 11.17 4.86
N VAL A 8 7.76 12.29 4.21
CA VAL A 8 6.89 12.95 3.25
C VAL A 8 7.43 12.67 1.85
N GLY A 9 6.67 11.91 1.05
CA GLY A 9 7.00 11.72 -0.37
C GLY A 9 6.81 13.00 -1.17
N ALA A 10 7.16 12.96 -2.46
CA ALA A 10 6.77 14.01 -3.39
C ALA A 10 5.24 14.19 -3.40
N GLN A 11 4.75 15.36 -3.83
CA GLN A 11 3.32 15.60 -3.94
C GLN A 11 2.65 14.49 -4.78
N GLY A 12 1.58 13.91 -4.25
CA GLY A 12 0.88 12.79 -4.87
C GLY A 12 1.50 11.40 -4.66
N ILE A 13 2.59 11.29 -3.89
CA ILE A 13 3.26 10.02 -3.56
C ILE A 13 3.34 9.84 -2.05
N TYR A 14 3.05 8.64 -1.58
CA TYR A 14 3.31 8.21 -0.21
C TYR A 14 4.56 7.34 -0.13
N LEU A 15 5.42 7.61 0.85
CA LEU A 15 6.52 6.73 1.23
C LEU A 15 6.08 5.91 2.44
N VAL A 16 5.99 4.60 2.27
CA VAL A 16 5.54 3.68 3.32
C VAL A 16 6.54 2.56 3.53
N LYS A 17 6.87 2.28 4.80
CA LYS A 17 7.58 1.06 5.19
C LYS A 17 6.54 -0.02 5.43
N VAL A 18 6.65 -1.09 4.67
CA VAL A 18 5.86 -2.30 4.88
C VAL A 18 6.74 -3.31 5.59
N THR A 19 6.18 -3.92 6.63
CA THR A 19 6.82 -5.03 7.34
C THR A 19 5.95 -6.28 7.25
N VAL A 20 6.55 -7.38 6.81
CA VAL A 20 5.94 -8.71 6.78
C VAL A 20 6.72 -9.62 7.73
N ILE A 21 6.00 -10.28 8.64
CA ILE A 21 6.58 -11.26 9.57
C ILE A 21 6.20 -12.65 9.09
N GLN A 22 7.20 -13.49 8.80
CA GLN A 22 6.99 -14.86 8.31
C GLN A 22 8.10 -15.81 8.77
N LYS A 23 7.86 -17.13 8.70
CA LYS A 23 8.86 -18.15 9.08
C LYS A 23 10.03 -18.28 8.09
N LYS A 24 9.85 -17.84 6.84
CA LYS A 24 10.85 -17.91 5.77
C LYS A 24 11.64 -16.61 5.67
N SER A 25 12.93 -16.69 5.35
CA SER A 25 13.79 -15.51 5.18
C SER A 25 13.62 -14.81 3.82
N LYS A 26 13.08 -15.50 2.82
CA LYS A 26 12.83 -14.97 1.48
C LYS A 26 11.38 -14.51 1.34
N LEU A 27 11.18 -13.28 0.90
CA LEU A 27 9.88 -12.70 0.58
C LEU A 27 9.93 -12.16 -0.84
N ASP A 28 8.85 -12.36 -1.58
CA ASP A 28 8.71 -11.78 -2.90
C ASP A 28 8.46 -10.26 -2.79
N VAL A 29 9.13 -9.48 -3.62
CA VAL A 29 8.95 -8.02 -3.71
C VAL A 29 7.50 -7.69 -4.09
N ASP A 30 6.86 -8.54 -4.89
CA ASP A 30 5.47 -8.38 -5.30
C ASP A 30 4.51 -8.40 -4.11
N VAL A 31 4.83 -9.20 -3.07
CA VAL A 31 4.04 -9.28 -1.84
C VAL A 31 4.16 -7.98 -1.05
N ILE A 32 5.36 -7.40 -0.94
CA ILE A 32 5.54 -6.10 -0.27
C ILE A 32 4.78 -5.01 -1.03
N LYS A 33 4.93 -4.92 -2.35
CA LYS A 33 4.22 -3.94 -3.17
C LYS A 33 2.69 -4.07 -3.00
N LYS A 34 2.17 -5.29 -3.03
CA LYS A 34 0.75 -5.57 -2.80
C LYS A 34 0.30 -5.10 -1.42
N CYS A 35 1.07 -5.42 -0.37
CA CYS A 35 0.79 -4.96 0.99
C CYS A 35 0.86 -3.43 1.14
N ALA A 36 1.78 -2.76 0.44
CA ALA A 36 1.89 -1.31 0.46
C ALA A 36 0.62 -0.65 -0.11
N VAL A 37 0.22 -1.06 -1.33
CA VAL A 37 -0.97 -0.53 -1.99
C VAL A 37 -2.22 -0.85 -1.18
N HIS A 38 -2.41 -2.10 -0.76
CA HIS A 38 -3.54 -2.50 0.08
C HIS A 38 -3.58 -1.71 1.40
N GLY A 39 -2.44 -1.49 2.03
CA GLY A 39 -2.37 -0.70 3.26
C GLY A 39 -2.80 0.74 3.05
N VAL A 40 -2.34 1.38 1.97
CA VAL A 40 -2.75 2.74 1.59
C VAL A 40 -4.24 2.81 1.25
N LEU A 41 -4.77 1.81 0.54
CA LEU A 41 -6.17 1.79 0.12
C LEU A 41 -7.14 1.57 1.28
N PHE A 42 -6.90 0.56 2.13
CA PHE A 42 -7.94 0.07 3.05
C PHE A 42 -7.61 0.20 4.54
N LYS A 43 -6.33 0.34 4.90
CA LYS A 43 -5.89 0.39 6.31
C LYS A 43 -5.52 1.80 6.76
N GLY A 44 -4.97 2.60 5.86
CA GLY A 44 -4.26 3.82 6.22
C GLY A 44 -2.97 3.50 6.98
N PHE A 45 -2.24 4.55 7.36
CA PHE A 45 -0.97 4.41 8.08
C PHE A 45 -0.69 5.66 8.91
N SER A 46 0.10 5.49 9.96
CA SER A 46 0.65 6.59 10.74
C SER A 46 2.10 6.83 10.35
N SER A 47 2.49 8.09 10.25
CA SER A 47 3.88 8.51 10.12
C SER A 47 4.37 8.95 11.49
N GLN A 48 5.35 8.23 12.05
CA GLN A 48 5.96 8.63 13.32
C GLN A 48 6.74 9.95 13.18
N THR A 49 7.38 10.15 12.02
CA THR A 49 8.18 11.35 11.73
C THR A 49 7.31 12.59 11.58
N SER A 50 6.18 12.48 10.88
CA SER A 50 5.27 13.61 10.66
C SER A 50 4.22 13.76 11.77
N ARG A 51 4.12 12.80 12.71
CA ARG A 51 3.03 12.70 13.71
C ARG A 51 1.64 12.85 13.09
N THR A 52 1.48 12.44 11.84
CA THR A 52 0.20 12.47 11.11
C THR A 52 -0.31 11.06 10.84
N ARG A 53 -1.63 10.92 10.86
CA ARG A 53 -2.31 9.68 10.47
C ARG A 53 -3.00 9.89 9.13
N GLN A 54 -2.62 9.10 8.14
CA GLN A 54 -3.26 9.06 6.84
C GLN A 54 -4.43 8.07 6.90
N LYS A 55 -5.61 8.53 6.49
CA LYS A 55 -6.80 7.67 6.36
C LYS A 55 -6.65 6.75 5.15
N PRO A 56 -7.35 5.60 5.13
CA PRO A 56 -7.43 4.76 3.94
C PRO A 56 -7.94 5.55 2.73
N LEU A 57 -7.31 5.38 1.57
CA LEU A 57 -7.72 6.08 0.34
C LEU A 57 -9.10 5.65 -0.16
N ALA A 58 -9.40 4.35 -0.05
CA ALA A 58 -10.71 3.78 -0.37
C ALA A 58 -11.70 3.85 0.80
N GLY A 59 -11.39 4.62 1.85
CA GLY A 59 -12.27 4.85 3.00
C GLY A 59 -12.27 3.71 4.03
N SER A 60 -12.50 2.45 3.62
CA SER A 60 -12.49 1.30 4.53
C SER A 60 -12.37 -0.04 3.80
N MET A 61 -12.17 -1.12 4.56
CA MET A 61 -12.21 -2.50 4.05
C MET A 61 -13.57 -2.92 3.48
N VAL A 62 -14.65 -2.16 3.76
CA VAL A 62 -15.98 -2.47 3.18
C VAL A 62 -15.97 -2.27 1.66
N VAL A 63 -15.21 -1.28 1.16
CA VAL A 63 -15.08 -1.03 -0.28
C VAL A 63 -14.36 -2.18 -0.98
N GLU A 64 -13.41 -2.81 -0.29
CA GLU A 64 -12.74 -4.02 -0.80
C GLU A 64 -13.74 -5.16 -1.03
N GLN A 65 -14.67 -5.38 -0.10
CA GLN A 65 -15.70 -6.42 -0.23
C GLN A 65 -16.77 -6.07 -1.28
N GLN A 66 -17.17 -4.80 -1.35
CA GLN A 66 -18.18 -4.36 -2.33
C GLN A 66 -17.68 -4.45 -3.77
N HIS A 67 -16.38 -4.25 -3.98
CA HIS A 67 -15.73 -4.30 -5.29
C HIS A 67 -14.72 -5.44 -5.36
N GLN A 68 -15.04 -6.58 -4.73
CA GLN A 68 -14.11 -7.71 -4.62
C GLN A 68 -13.64 -8.18 -5.99
N ASP A 69 -14.55 -8.31 -6.97
CA ASP A 69 -14.22 -8.73 -8.33
C ASP A 69 -13.17 -7.81 -8.99
N TYR A 70 -13.29 -6.49 -8.76
CA TYR A 70 -12.30 -5.52 -9.24
C TYR A 70 -10.97 -5.70 -8.51
N PHE A 71 -10.99 -5.81 -7.18
CA PHE A 71 -9.76 -5.91 -6.39
C PHE A 71 -9.02 -7.24 -6.56
N ASP A 72 -9.75 -8.32 -6.85
CA ASP A 72 -9.16 -9.63 -7.19
C ASP A 72 -8.32 -9.52 -8.47
N VAL A 73 -8.84 -8.86 -9.51
CA VAL A 73 -8.08 -8.58 -10.75
C VAL A 73 -6.99 -7.53 -10.51
N PHE A 74 -7.29 -6.48 -9.76
CA PHE A 74 -6.33 -5.40 -9.48
C PHE A 74 -5.09 -5.91 -8.76
N PHE A 75 -5.25 -6.84 -7.81
CA PHE A 75 -4.18 -7.42 -7.00
C PHE A 75 -3.73 -8.82 -7.43
N GLN A 76 -4.16 -9.30 -8.59
CA GLN A 76 -3.65 -10.53 -9.17
C GLN A 76 -2.16 -10.39 -9.51
N LYS A 77 -1.45 -11.49 -9.69
CA LYS A 77 -0.03 -11.44 -10.08
C LYS A 77 0.12 -10.70 -11.41
N GLY A 78 0.93 -9.64 -11.45
CA GLY A 78 1.07 -8.79 -12.63
C GLY A 78 -0.07 -7.77 -12.82
N GLY A 79 -0.98 -7.63 -11.85
CA GLY A 79 -2.12 -6.72 -11.91
C GLY A 79 -1.74 -5.24 -11.80
N SER A 80 -2.74 -4.37 -11.97
CA SER A 80 -2.57 -2.91 -12.05
C SER A 80 -1.90 -2.30 -10.82
N TYR A 81 -2.00 -2.93 -9.63
CA TYR A 81 -1.34 -2.45 -8.41
C TYR A 81 0.16 -2.23 -8.57
N MET A 82 0.83 -2.97 -9.45
CA MET A 82 2.27 -2.86 -9.70
C MET A 82 2.67 -1.50 -10.27
N ASN A 83 1.79 -0.88 -11.08
CA ASN A 83 2.06 0.43 -11.70
C ASN A 83 2.11 1.56 -10.67
N PHE A 84 1.51 1.34 -9.50
CA PHE A 84 1.41 2.34 -8.45
C PHE A 84 2.40 2.12 -7.31
N ALA A 85 3.19 1.05 -7.34
CA ALA A 85 4.08 0.67 -6.25
C ALA A 85 5.51 0.42 -6.74
N ASN A 86 6.42 1.30 -6.32
CA ASN A 86 7.84 1.20 -6.63
C ASN A 86 8.66 1.01 -5.36
N MET A 87 9.67 0.15 -5.43
CA MET A 87 10.57 -0.07 -4.30
C MET A 87 11.52 1.12 -4.19
N VAL A 88 11.70 1.60 -2.97
CA VAL A 88 12.69 2.63 -2.66
C VAL A 88 13.94 1.93 -2.18
N GLY A 89 14.88 1.74 -3.12
CA GLY A 89 16.04 0.88 -2.95
C GLY A 89 15.79 -0.55 -3.46
N GLU A 90 16.87 -1.30 -3.63
CA GLU A 90 16.83 -2.63 -4.23
C GLU A 90 16.76 -3.76 -3.21
N ASN A 91 17.01 -3.47 -1.92
CA ASN A 91 17.20 -4.50 -0.90
C ASN A 91 16.05 -4.56 0.11
N LEU A 92 15.69 -5.80 0.48
CA LEU A 92 14.80 -6.07 1.61
C LEU A 92 15.61 -6.08 2.91
N SER A 93 15.11 -5.40 3.93
CA SER A 93 15.67 -5.49 5.28
C SER A 93 15.13 -6.74 5.97
N VAL A 94 15.99 -7.73 6.21
CA VAL A 94 15.59 -9.01 6.82
C VAL A 94 16.22 -9.12 8.21
N VAL A 95 15.37 -9.12 9.24
CA VAL A 95 15.80 -9.25 10.64
C VAL A 95 15.25 -10.55 11.21
N LYS A 96 16.14 -11.41 11.73
CA LYS A 96 15.72 -12.66 12.39
C LYS A 96 15.18 -12.36 13.79
N MET A 97 13.95 -12.79 14.05
CA MET A 97 13.23 -12.65 15.31
C MET A 97 12.90 -14.05 15.84
N GLY A 98 13.87 -14.70 16.49
CA GLY A 98 13.73 -16.06 16.99
C GLY A 98 13.48 -17.08 15.88
N LYS A 99 12.25 -17.62 15.80
CA LYS A 99 11.81 -18.60 14.79
C LYS A 99 11.16 -17.96 13.55
N GLN A 100 11.10 -16.64 13.49
CA GLN A 100 10.50 -15.89 12.38
C GLN A 100 11.48 -14.83 11.87
N TYR A 101 11.15 -14.26 10.71
CA TYR A 101 11.87 -13.17 10.07
C TYR A 101 10.91 -11.99 9.92
N ARG A 102 11.38 -10.83 10.34
CA ARG A 102 10.77 -9.53 10.08
C ARG A 102 11.42 -8.97 8.82
N ILE A 103 10.66 -8.93 7.74
CA ILE A 103 11.13 -8.48 6.43
C ILE A 103 10.45 -7.17 6.11
N SER A 104 11.23 -6.10 5.96
CA SER A 104 10.70 -4.78 5.68
C SER A 104 11.34 -4.13 4.46
N ALA A 105 10.56 -3.28 3.79
CA ALA A 105 11.05 -2.44 2.72
C ALA A 105 10.23 -1.15 2.63
N VAL A 106 10.85 -0.12 2.07
CA VAL A 106 10.19 1.15 1.78
C VAL A 106 9.66 1.10 0.35
N VAL A 107 8.39 1.46 0.19
CA VAL A 107 7.69 1.49 -1.08
C VAL A 107 7.14 2.90 -1.30
N SER A 108 7.38 3.44 -2.49
CA SER A 108 6.70 4.63 -2.97
C SER A 108 5.39 4.22 -3.64
N VAL A 109 4.30 4.78 -3.14
CA VAL A 109 2.95 4.51 -3.59
C VAL A 109 2.39 5.77 -4.26
N ALA A 110 2.06 5.69 -5.55
CA ALA A 110 1.50 6.79 -6.32
C ALA A 110 0.03 7.04 -5.94
N LYS A 111 -0.19 7.74 -4.83
CA LYS A 111 -1.50 8.00 -4.24
C LYS A 111 -2.45 8.69 -5.21
N ASP A 112 -2.03 9.75 -5.88
CA ASP A 112 -2.95 10.53 -6.72
C ASP A 112 -3.38 9.72 -7.94
N ALA A 113 -2.45 8.97 -8.55
CA ALA A 113 -2.75 8.06 -9.65
C ALA A 113 -3.68 6.92 -9.20
N LEU A 114 -3.45 6.33 -8.01
CA LEU A 114 -4.36 5.33 -7.42
C LEU A 114 -5.76 5.90 -7.19
N TYR A 115 -5.85 7.13 -6.70
CA TYR A 115 -7.13 7.78 -6.46
C TYR A 115 -7.90 7.96 -7.77
N GLN A 116 -7.23 8.48 -8.81
CA GLN A 116 -7.84 8.66 -10.12
C GLN A 116 -8.28 7.34 -10.75
N GLU A 117 -7.48 6.28 -10.63
CA GLU A 117 -7.82 4.95 -11.12
C GLU A 117 -9.09 4.42 -10.45
N LEU A 118 -9.19 4.52 -9.13
CA LEU A 118 -10.36 4.05 -8.39
C LEU A 118 -11.63 4.87 -8.67
N VAL A 119 -11.48 6.18 -8.91
CA VAL A 119 -12.59 7.04 -9.33
C VAL A 119 -13.06 6.66 -10.74
N SER A 120 -12.11 6.48 -11.67
CA SER A 120 -12.39 6.08 -13.06
C SER A 120 -13.05 4.69 -13.13
N ALA A 121 -12.60 3.76 -12.30
CA ALA A 121 -13.18 2.42 -12.17
C ALA A 121 -14.53 2.40 -11.42
N GLY A 122 -15.01 3.54 -10.90
CA GLY A 122 -16.27 3.64 -10.16
C GLY A 122 -16.24 2.98 -8.78
N VAL A 123 -15.05 2.69 -8.25
CA VAL A 123 -14.86 2.04 -6.94
C VAL A 123 -15.02 3.02 -5.79
N ILE A 124 -14.57 4.27 -5.98
CA ILE A 124 -14.72 5.35 -5.00
C ILE A 124 -15.33 6.58 -5.65
N LYS A 125 -16.11 7.33 -4.87
CA LYS A 125 -16.67 8.60 -5.35
C LYS A 125 -15.58 9.67 -5.40
N GLY A 126 -15.45 10.33 -6.55
CA GLY A 126 -14.61 11.50 -6.69
C GLY A 126 -15.09 12.62 -5.76
N LEU A 127 -14.15 13.39 -5.20
CA LEU A 127 -14.44 14.61 -4.43
C LEU A 127 -15.11 15.73 -5.27
N ASN A 128 -15.38 15.47 -6.55
CA ASN A 128 -15.94 16.44 -7.51
C ASN A 128 -17.48 16.44 -7.59
N ASN A 129 -18.16 15.92 -6.57
CA ASN A 129 -19.63 15.81 -6.56
C ASN A 129 -20.34 16.94 -5.78
N GLY A 130 -19.66 18.07 -5.57
CA GLY A 130 -20.25 19.30 -5.05
C GLY A 130 -20.10 20.43 -6.06
N PHE A 131 -20.96 20.42 -7.09
CA PHE A 131 -21.39 21.64 -7.77
C PHE A 131 -22.71 22.09 -7.15
#